data_AF-A0A939R929-F1
#
_entry.id   AF-A0A939R929-F1
#
_cell.length_a   1.000
_cell.length_b   1.000
_cell.length_c   1.000
_cell.angle_alpha   90.00
_cell.angle_beta   90.00
_cell.angle_gamma   90.00
#
_symmetry.space_group_name_H-M   'P 1'
#
loop_
_entity.id
_entity.type
_entity.pdbx_description
1 polymer ?
#
loop_
_entity_poly.entity_id
_entity_poly.type
_entity_poly.pdbx_seq_one_letter_code
_entity_poly.pdbx_strand_id
1 'polypeptide(L)' 'MRISESRDPYLDAEAKRVIAGMPKWIPGRHHGERVNTRYSVPVTFTLPN' A
#
# COMPACT_ATOMS: atom_id res chain seq x y z
N MET A 1 -7.10 -3.64 3.61
CA MET A 1 -5.91 -3.76 2.75
C MET A 1 -5.65 -5.24 2.53
N ARG A 2 -5.50 -5.68 1.27
CA ARG A 2 -5.27 -7.08 0.92
C ARG A 2 -3.90 -7.18 0.26
N ILE A 3 -3.02 -8.02 0.78
CA ILE A 3 -1.72 -8.32 0.17
C ILE A 3 -2.01 -9.32 -0.96
N SER A 4 -1.68 -8.93 -2.20
CA SER A 4 -1.94 -9.74 -3.39
C SER A 4 -0.87 -10.80 -3.64
N GLU A 5 0.38 -10.52 -3.27
CA GLU A 5 1.49 -11.46 -3.34
C GLU A 5 2.24 -11.44 -2.01
N SER A 6 2.02 -12.47 -1.18
CA SER A 6 2.68 -12.67 0.11
C SER A 6 3.68 -13.82 -0.01
N ARG A 7 4.93 -13.59 0.40
CA ARG A 7 5.99 -14.61 0.41
C ARG A 7 6.52 -14.92 1.81
N ASP A 8 6.46 -13.97 2.74
CA ASP A 8 6.99 -14.11 4.10
C ASP A 8 6.19 -13.23 5.10
N PRO A 9 5.80 -13.77 6.28
CA PRO A 9 5.04 -13.02 7.29
C PRO A 9 5.72 -11.74 7.81
N TYR A 10 7.05 -11.72 7.89
CA TYR A 10 7.82 -10.55 8.34
C TYR A 10 7.80 -9.45 7.27
N LEU A 11 7.89 -9.80 5.99
CA LEU A 11 7.78 -8.84 4.90
C LEU A 11 6.37 -8.23 4.82
N ASP A 12 5.35 -9.04 5.09
CA ASP A 12 3.95 -8.57 5.15
C ASP A 12 3.73 -7.60 6.32
N ALA A 13 4.31 -7.88 7.49
CA ALA A 13 4.25 -6.99 8.64
C ALA A 13 4.92 -5.65 8.34
N GLU A 14 6.07 -5.70 7.67
CA GLU A 14 6.82 -4.50 7.30
C GLU A 14 6.10 -3.68 6.22
N ALA A 15 5.51 -4.33 5.21
CA ALA A 15 4.72 -3.65 4.20
C ALA A 15 3.50 -2.92 4.81
N LYS A 16 2.83 -3.53 5.79
CA LYS A 16 1.72 -2.89 6.54
C LYS A 16 2.21 -1.69 7.35
N ARG A 17 3.36 -1.81 8.02
CA ARG A 17 3.96 -0.73 8.82
C ARG A 17 4.30 0.48 7.95
N VAL A 18 4.94 0.25 6.80
CA VAL A 18 5.31 1.30 5.86
C VAL A 18 4.07 2.05 5.35
N ILE A 19 3.03 1.32 4.93
CA ILE A 19 1.79 1.92 4.43
C ILE A 19 1.04 2.68 5.55
N ALA A 20 1.09 2.20 6.79
CA ALA A 20 0.50 2.89 7.95
C ALA A 20 1.24 4.21 8.29
N GLY A 21 2.53 4.31 7.99
CA GLY A 21 3.32 5.52 8.19
C GLY A 21 3.23 6.56 7.06
N MET A 22 2.53 6.25 5.97
CA MET A 22 2.39 7.18 4.84
C MET A 22 1.45 8.35 5.16
N PRO A 23 1.64 9.50 4.50
CA PRO A 23 0.75 10.64 4.67
C PRO A 23 -0.69 10.29 4.25
N LYS A 24 -1.67 11.05 4.76
CA LYS A 24 -3.08 10.86 4.40
C LYS A 24 -3.25 10.89 2.89
N TRP A 25 -3.70 9.77 2.34
CA TRP A 25 -3.94 9.60 0.92
C TRP A 25 -5.09 10.50 0.48
N ILE A 26 -4.87 11.26 -0.59
CA ILE A 26 -5.93 12.06 -1.21
C ILE A 26 -6.76 11.08 -2.04
N PRO A 27 -8.05 10.86 -1.73
CA PRO A 27 -8.89 9.97 -2.51
C PRO A 27 -9.07 10.52 -3.92
N GLY A 28 -9.20 9.62 -4.89
CA GLY A 28 -9.54 9.99 -6.26
C GLY A 28 -10.86 10.76 -6.30
N ARG A 29 -10.93 11.75 -7.19
CA ARG A 29 -12.16 12.47 -7.49
C ARG A 29 -12.70 11.96 -8.81
N HIS A 30 -13.96 11.53 -8.82
CA HIS A 30 -14.66 11.14 -10.04
C HIS A 30 -15.91 12.00 -10.13
N HIS A 31 -16.06 12.77 -11.23
CA HIS A 31 -17.15 13.74 -11.41
C HIS A 31 -17.35 14.73 -10.24
N GLY A 32 -16.28 15.12 -9.55
CA GLY A 32 -16.34 16.08 -8.44
C GLY A 32 -16.63 15.44 -7.08
N GLU A 33 -17.01 14.17 -7.03
CA GLU A 33 -17.24 13.43 -5.78
C GLU A 33 -16.00 12.64 -5.34
N ARG A 34 -15.82 12.52 -4.02
CA ARG A 34 -14.75 11.72 -3.43
C ARG A 34 -15.14 10.25 -3.54
N VAL A 35 -14.49 9.51 -4.44
CA VAL A 35 -14.76 8.09 -4.63
C VAL A 35 -13.78 7.23 -3.85
N ASN A 36 -14.27 6.10 -3.33
CA ASN A 36 -13.40 5.09 -2.72
C ASN A 36 -12.49 4.50 -3.81
N THR A 37 -11.25 4.95 -3.86
CA THR A 37 -10.32 4.54 -4.92
C THR A 37 -9.44 3.41 -4.43
N ARG A 38 -9.45 2.29 -5.18
CA ARG A 38 -8.57 1.17 -4.92
C ARG A 38 -7.26 1.37 -5.69
N TYR A 39 -6.17 1.59 -4.96
CA TYR A 39 -4.83 1.66 -5.52
C TYR A 39 -3.99 0.48 -5.04
N SER A 40 -3.13 -0.03 -5.94
CA SER A 40 -2.12 -1.04 -5.62
C SER A 40 -0.76 -0.37 -5.60
N VAL A 41 -0.08 -0.44 -4.46
CA VAL A 41 1.26 0.14 -4.29
C VAL A 41 2.26 -1.01 -4.35
N PRO A 42 3.18 -1.03 -5.34
CA PRO A 42 4.23 -2.04 -5.36
C PRO A 42 5.24 -1.74 -4.24
N VAL A 43 5.46 -2.72 -3.37
CA VAL A 43 6.50 -2.69 -2.33
C VAL A 43 7.50 -3.80 -2.66
N THR A 44 8.75 -3.42 -2.95
CA THR A 44 9.82 -4.35 -3.32
C THR A 44 10.89 -4.32 -2.23
N PHE A 45 11.19 -5.49 -1.67
CA PHE A 45 12.27 -5.67 -0.70
C PHE A 45 13.50 -6.21 -1.42
N THR A 46 14.63 -5.51 -1.31
CA THR A 46 15.92 -5.92 -1.86
C THR A 46 16.94 -5.97 -0.74
N LEU A 47 17.77 -7.02 -0.71
CA LEU A 47 18.92 -7.04 0.17
C LEU A 47 19.98 -6.08 -0.40
N PRO A 48 20.54 -5.15 0.40
CA PRO A 48 21.75 -4.47 0.01
C PRO A 48 22.85 -5.53 -0.10
N ASN A 49 23.51 -5.55 -1.26
CA ASN A 49 24.60 -6.48 -1.56
C ASN A 49 25.85 -6.17 -0.74
#